data_AF-A0A0F3ISX2-F1
#
_entry.id   AF-A0A0F3ISX2-F1
#
_cell.length_a   1.000
_cell.length_b   1.000
_cell.length_c   1.000
_cell.angle_alpha   90.00
_cell.angle_beta   90.00
_cell.angle_gamma   90.00
#
_symmetry.space_group_name_H-M   'P 1'
#
loop_
_entity.id
_entity.type
_entity.pdbx_description
1 polymer ?
#
loop_
_entity_poly.entity_id
_entity_poly.type
_entity_poly.pdbx_seq_one_letter_code
_entity_poly.pdbx_strand_id
1 'polypeptide(L)'
;WSELLNPEFKGKASILNIPSIGIMDAAMVVEAAGLHKYADKGNMTRAEIDLTMKILTEAKKNGQFRAFWKDFNESVNLMASGETVIQSMWSPAVTKVRSMGIPCTFQPLKEGYRSWASGFCVSKGVTGAKLDWAYEFVNWFLSGWAGAYLNRQGYYSAVLSTAKANMAPFEWAYWMEGKAAEKDILAPDGSLLEKAGALRDGGSYDDRMGNVACWNAVMDENDYMVRKWNEFIAA
;
A
#
# COMPACT_ATOMS: atom_id res chain seq x y z
N TRP A 1 4.67 -11.68 5.80
CA TRP A 1 4.59 -10.56 6.77
C TRP A 1 5.41 -10.75 8.04
N SER A 2 5.60 -11.98 8.52
CA SER A 2 6.35 -12.30 9.76
C SER A 2 7.73 -11.68 9.85
N GLU A 3 8.41 -11.49 8.70
CA GLU A 3 9.76 -10.93 8.62
C GLU A 3 9.89 -9.54 9.26
N LEU A 4 8.80 -8.77 9.40
CA LEU A 4 8.84 -7.49 10.14
C LEU A 4 9.17 -7.65 11.63
N LEU A 5 8.98 -8.85 12.19
CA LEU A 5 9.39 -9.23 13.56
C LEU A 5 10.61 -10.16 13.59
N ASN A 6 11.22 -10.48 12.43
CA ASN A 6 12.42 -11.33 12.41
C ASN A 6 13.60 -10.58 13.07
N PRO A 7 14.29 -11.19 14.06
CA PRO A 7 15.45 -10.59 14.73
C PRO A 7 16.61 -10.20 13.80
N GLU A 8 16.72 -10.81 12.61
CA GLU A 8 17.69 -10.42 11.58
C GLU A 8 17.53 -8.95 11.15
N PHE A 9 16.30 -8.44 11.16
CA PHE A 9 15.98 -7.06 10.79
C PHE A 9 15.79 -6.13 11.98
N LYS A 10 16.26 -6.53 13.17
CA LYS A 10 16.19 -5.70 14.38
C LYS A 10 16.85 -4.33 14.15
N GLY A 11 16.10 -3.27 14.45
CA GLY A 11 16.53 -1.88 14.26
C GLY A 11 16.55 -1.42 12.80
N LYS A 12 16.03 -2.24 11.89
CA LYS A 12 15.98 -2.00 10.42
C LYS A 12 14.59 -2.27 9.83
N ALA A 13 13.60 -2.59 10.65
CA ALA A 13 12.22 -2.75 10.22
C ALA A 13 11.42 -1.45 10.37
N SER A 14 10.41 -1.22 9.53
CA SER A 14 9.41 -0.15 9.74
C SER A 14 8.00 -0.61 9.36
N ILE A 15 7.00 0.05 9.93
CA ILE A 15 5.58 -0.20 9.65
C ILE A 15 4.84 1.15 9.62
N LEU A 16 3.80 1.21 8.80
CA LEU A 16 2.95 2.38 8.61
C LEU A 16 2.32 2.88 9.91
N ASN A 17 2.37 4.20 10.11
CA ASN A 17 1.88 4.94 11.27
C ASN A 17 0.66 5.80 10.95
N ILE A 18 -0.31 5.22 10.26
CA ILE A 18 -1.66 5.77 10.13
C ILE A 18 -2.56 4.77 10.85
N PRO A 19 -3.08 5.07 12.06
CA PRO A 19 -3.73 4.06 12.91
C PRO A 19 -4.78 3.22 12.19
N SER A 20 -5.67 3.87 11.43
CA SER A 20 -6.79 3.25 10.72
C SER A 20 -6.40 2.22 9.66
N ILE A 21 -5.15 2.18 9.23
CA ILE A 21 -4.67 1.26 8.18
C ILE A 21 -3.37 0.54 8.57
N GLY A 22 -2.59 1.09 9.49
CA GLY A 22 -1.39 0.47 10.07
C GLY A 22 -1.74 -0.70 11.00
N ILE A 23 -2.90 -0.65 11.67
CA ILE A 23 -3.38 -1.76 12.49
C ILE A 23 -3.56 -3.05 11.68
N MET A 24 -3.97 -2.96 10.43
CA MET A 24 -4.14 -4.13 9.55
C MET A 24 -2.79 -4.72 9.16
N ASP A 25 -1.77 -3.90 8.89
CA ASP A 25 -0.41 -4.41 8.72
C ASP A 25 0.06 -5.13 9.98
N ALA A 26 -0.21 -4.56 11.15
CA ALA A 26 0.16 -5.16 12.43
C ALA A 26 -0.50 -6.54 12.61
N ALA A 27 -1.79 -6.67 12.31
CA ALA A 27 -2.46 -7.97 12.34
C ALA A 27 -1.93 -8.95 11.29
N MET A 28 -1.62 -8.50 10.07
CA MET A 28 -0.99 -9.35 9.06
C MET A 28 0.37 -9.88 9.56
N VAL A 29 1.15 -9.05 10.25
CA VAL A 29 2.42 -9.45 10.89
C VAL A 29 2.20 -10.47 12.00
N VAL A 30 1.28 -10.19 12.93
CA VAL A 30 0.96 -11.06 14.07
C VAL A 30 0.44 -12.43 13.60
N GLU A 31 -0.43 -12.46 12.59
CA GLU A 31 -0.97 -13.71 12.05
C GLU A 31 0.07 -14.50 11.26
N ALA A 32 0.88 -13.83 10.44
CA ALA A 32 1.98 -14.50 9.73
C ALA A 32 3.04 -15.07 10.68
N ALA A 33 3.24 -14.46 11.84
CA ALA A 33 4.11 -14.97 12.90
C ALA A 33 3.48 -16.12 13.71
N GLY A 34 2.23 -16.51 13.43
CA GLY A 34 1.52 -17.59 14.12
C GLY A 34 1.08 -17.25 15.54
N LEU A 35 1.06 -15.96 15.90
CA LEU A 35 0.76 -15.49 17.26
C LEU A 35 -0.74 -15.35 17.53
N HIS A 36 -1.53 -15.07 16.49
CA HIS A 36 -2.98 -15.00 16.57
C HIS A 36 -3.61 -15.22 15.20
N LYS A 37 -4.84 -15.75 15.15
CA LYS A 37 -5.64 -15.81 13.92
C LYS A 37 -6.87 -14.95 14.10
N TYR A 38 -6.99 -13.90 13.28
CA TYR A 38 -8.09 -12.95 13.36
C TYR A 38 -9.30 -13.48 12.62
N ALA A 39 -10.50 -13.27 13.18
CA ALA A 39 -11.74 -13.56 12.47
C ALA A 39 -11.94 -12.57 11.31
N ASP A 40 -11.71 -11.29 11.57
CA ASP A 40 -11.74 -10.22 10.59
C ASP A 40 -10.64 -9.18 10.92
N LYS A 41 -9.59 -9.13 10.08
CA LYS A 41 -8.48 -8.18 10.25
C LYS A 41 -8.92 -6.74 9.99
N GLY A 42 -10.00 -6.55 9.22
CA GLY A 42 -10.59 -5.26 8.93
C GLY A 42 -11.55 -4.78 10.01
N ASN A 43 -11.97 -5.65 10.94
CA ASN A 43 -12.86 -5.32 12.06
C ASN A 43 -12.49 -6.08 13.33
N MET A 44 -11.37 -5.70 13.95
CA MET A 44 -10.86 -6.35 15.15
C MET A 44 -11.69 -6.00 16.39
N THR A 45 -11.88 -6.99 17.26
CA THR A 45 -12.38 -6.80 18.62
C THR A 45 -11.38 -6.07 19.49
N ARG A 46 -11.83 -5.50 20.63
CA ARG A 46 -10.91 -4.87 21.61
C ARG A 46 -9.81 -5.81 22.09
N ALA A 47 -10.13 -7.09 22.30
CA ALA A 47 -9.16 -8.08 22.75
C ALA A 47 -8.07 -8.33 21.68
N GLU A 48 -8.46 -8.42 20.42
CA GLU A 48 -7.53 -8.52 19.28
C GLU A 48 -6.67 -7.26 19.15
N ILE A 49 -7.25 -6.07 19.33
CA ILE A 49 -6.52 -4.79 19.32
C ILE A 49 -5.48 -4.76 20.45
N ASP A 50 -5.88 -5.08 21.69
CA ASP A 50 -4.98 -5.07 22.84
C ASP A 50 -3.83 -6.07 22.66
N LEU A 51 -4.12 -7.27 22.16
CA LEU A 51 -3.10 -8.29 21.83
C LEU A 51 -2.11 -7.77 20.79
N THR A 52 -2.63 -7.21 19.69
CA THR A 52 -1.81 -6.69 18.58
C THR A 52 -0.88 -5.58 19.06
N MET A 53 -1.43 -4.63 19.83
CA MET A 53 -0.67 -3.49 20.34
C MET A 53 0.34 -3.90 21.40
N LYS A 54 0.02 -4.89 22.25
CA LYS A 54 0.99 -5.47 23.18
C LYS A 54 2.19 -6.07 22.44
N ILE A 55 1.95 -6.92 21.44
CA ILE A 55 3.02 -7.57 20.67
C ILE A 55 3.91 -6.53 19.98
N LEU A 56 3.31 -5.54 19.30
CA LEU A 56 4.10 -4.50 18.63
C LEU A 56 4.84 -3.59 19.61
N THR A 57 4.23 -3.27 20.76
CA THR A 57 4.89 -2.47 21.81
C THR A 57 6.10 -3.21 22.39
N GLU A 58 5.98 -4.50 22.66
CA GLU A 58 7.10 -5.33 23.12
C GLU A 58 8.21 -5.39 22.06
N ALA A 59 7.87 -5.61 20.79
CA ALA A 59 8.83 -5.57 19.69
C ALA A 59 9.54 -4.21 19.56
N LYS A 60 8.79 -3.11 19.66
CA LYS A 60 9.33 -1.74 19.65
C LYS A 60 10.30 -1.51 20.81
N LYS A 61 9.92 -1.84 22.04
CA LYS A 61 10.77 -1.71 23.24
C LYS A 61 12.03 -2.57 23.16
N ASN A 62 11.93 -3.71 22.49
CA ASN A 62 13.07 -4.58 22.20
C ASN A 62 13.96 -4.07 21.06
N GLY A 63 13.62 -2.94 20.44
CA GLY A 63 14.39 -2.29 19.37
C GLY A 63 14.16 -2.87 17.98
N GLN A 64 13.04 -3.56 17.74
CA GLN A 64 12.76 -4.17 16.44
C GLN A 64 12.64 -3.13 15.33
N PHE A 65 11.91 -2.05 15.58
CA PHE A 65 11.60 -1.04 14.56
C PHE A 65 12.59 0.13 14.60
N ARG A 66 13.07 0.53 13.42
CA ARG A 66 13.88 1.74 13.23
C ARG A 66 13.04 3.00 13.42
N ALA A 67 11.89 3.03 12.74
CA ALA A 67 11.00 4.18 12.64
C ALA A 67 9.60 3.71 12.24
N PHE A 68 8.63 4.63 12.25
CA PHE A 68 7.26 4.40 11.80
C PHE A 68 6.84 5.56 10.90
N TRP A 69 6.57 5.30 9.61
CA TRP A 69 6.32 6.33 8.61
C TRP A 69 4.83 6.69 8.48
N LYS A 70 4.52 7.94 8.18
CA LYS A 70 3.15 8.48 8.11
C LYS A 70 2.73 8.90 6.71
N ASP A 71 3.69 9.10 5.81
CA ASP A 71 3.41 9.49 4.44
C ASP A 71 4.32 8.81 3.43
N PHE A 72 3.99 9.04 2.16
CA PHE A 72 4.69 8.46 1.01
C PHE A 72 6.19 8.74 1.04
N ASN A 73 6.58 10.01 1.26
CA ASN A 73 7.97 10.44 1.17
C ASN A 73 8.79 9.91 2.35
N GLU A 74 8.21 9.86 3.57
CA GLU A 74 8.87 9.25 4.72
C GLU A 74 9.21 7.77 4.44
N SER A 75 8.27 7.00 3.88
CA SER A 75 8.50 5.60 3.53
C SER A 75 9.61 5.42 2.49
N VAL A 76 9.63 6.27 1.45
CA VAL A 76 10.66 6.28 0.41
C VAL A 76 12.02 6.62 1.01
N ASN A 77 12.10 7.65 1.84
CA ASN A 77 13.35 8.11 2.45
C ASN A 77 13.97 7.04 3.36
N LEU A 78 13.16 6.36 4.19
CA LEU A 78 13.64 5.28 5.06
C LEU A 78 14.25 4.10 4.28
N MET A 79 13.68 3.77 3.11
CA MET A 79 14.22 2.70 2.26
C MET A 79 15.46 3.19 1.50
N ALA A 80 15.37 4.39 0.89
CA ALA A 80 16.42 4.94 0.04
C ALA A 80 17.69 5.28 0.83
N SER A 81 17.58 5.68 2.09
CA SER A 81 18.73 5.93 2.97
C SER A 81 19.38 4.65 3.50
N GLY A 82 18.71 3.50 3.38
CA GLY A 82 19.13 2.24 3.99
C GLY A 82 18.94 2.18 5.51
N GLU A 83 18.25 3.16 6.11
CA GLU A 83 17.87 3.11 7.53
C GLU A 83 16.91 1.94 7.83
N THR A 84 16.09 1.57 6.84
CA THR A 84 15.29 0.35 6.86
C THR A 84 15.71 -0.57 5.74
N VAL A 85 15.64 -1.88 6.00
CA VAL A 85 15.86 -2.94 5.00
C VAL A 85 14.54 -3.63 4.65
N ILE A 86 13.60 -3.64 5.60
CA ILE A 86 12.27 -4.19 5.41
C ILE A 86 11.24 -3.23 5.99
N GLN A 87 10.14 -3.01 5.28
CA GLN A 87 9.01 -2.26 5.83
C GLN A 87 7.72 -2.61 5.12
N SER A 88 6.60 -2.43 5.83
CA SER A 88 5.33 -2.30 5.12
C SER A 88 5.37 -1.01 4.30
N MET A 89 5.01 -1.07 3.02
CA MET A 89 5.09 0.07 2.11
C MET A 89 3.98 -0.01 1.07
N TRP A 90 3.54 1.14 0.58
CA TRP A 90 2.72 1.20 -0.62
C TRP A 90 3.57 0.81 -1.85
N SER A 91 3.04 -0.04 -2.72
CA SER A 91 3.75 -0.49 -3.93
C SER A 91 4.28 0.64 -4.83
N PRO A 92 3.60 1.79 -4.97
CA PRO A 92 4.14 2.94 -5.71
C PRO A 92 5.36 3.58 -5.05
N ALA A 93 5.49 3.51 -3.72
CA ALA A 93 6.68 3.99 -3.02
C ALA A 93 7.91 3.13 -3.36
N VAL A 94 7.74 1.80 -3.49
CA VAL A 94 8.80 0.90 -3.98
C VAL A 94 9.22 1.25 -5.41
N THR A 95 8.23 1.55 -6.28
CA THR A 95 8.50 2.01 -7.65
C THR A 95 9.34 3.30 -7.65
N LYS A 96 9.04 4.24 -6.74
CA LYS A 96 9.81 5.48 -6.59
C LYS A 96 11.25 5.23 -6.12
N VAL A 97 11.46 4.34 -5.16
CA VAL A 97 12.82 3.97 -4.70
C VAL A 97 13.63 3.39 -5.87
N ARG A 98 13.02 2.51 -6.67
CA ARG A 98 13.69 1.95 -7.86
C ARG A 98 14.03 2.99 -8.90
N SER A 99 13.15 3.98 -9.13
CA SER A 99 13.42 5.08 -10.05
C SER A 99 14.62 5.96 -9.62
N MET A 100 15.07 5.82 -8.37
CA MET A 100 16.28 6.48 -7.85
C MET A 100 17.54 5.63 -8.05
N GLY A 101 17.45 4.48 -8.75
CA GLY A 101 18.56 3.56 -8.98
C GLY A 101 18.85 2.63 -7.79
N ILE A 102 17.95 2.56 -6.81
CA ILE A 102 18.13 1.76 -5.59
C ILE A 102 17.34 0.45 -5.73
N PRO A 103 17.99 -0.72 -5.62
CA PRO A 103 17.29 -2.00 -5.63
C PRO A 103 16.25 -2.08 -4.50
N CYS A 104 14.98 -2.24 -4.87
CA CYS A 104 13.88 -2.35 -3.92
C CYS A 104 12.82 -3.31 -4.47
N THR A 105 12.55 -4.39 -3.73
CA THR A 105 11.63 -5.45 -4.14
C THR A 105 10.31 -5.30 -3.41
N PHE A 106 9.20 -5.26 -4.13
CA PHE A 106 7.86 -5.38 -3.54
C PHE A 106 7.54 -6.86 -3.37
N GLN A 107 7.95 -7.44 -2.24
CA GLN A 107 7.88 -8.89 -2.01
C GLN A 107 6.44 -9.42 -2.13
N PRO A 108 6.17 -10.42 -2.99
CA PRO A 108 4.93 -11.17 -2.93
C PRO A 108 4.86 -12.02 -1.67
N LEU A 109 3.80 -11.81 -0.89
CA LEU A 109 3.64 -12.40 0.44
C LEU A 109 2.65 -13.55 0.35
N LYS A 110 3.03 -14.72 0.88
CA LYS A 110 2.20 -15.93 0.91
C LYS A 110 0.88 -15.74 1.65
N GLU A 111 0.84 -14.82 2.62
CA GLU A 111 -0.38 -14.51 3.37
C GLU A 111 -1.30 -13.53 2.64
N GLY A 112 -0.89 -13.03 1.48
CA GLY A 112 -1.59 -11.98 0.72
C GLY A 112 -1.27 -10.56 1.20
N TYR A 113 -1.93 -9.59 0.59
CA TYR A 113 -1.69 -8.16 0.81
C TYR A 113 -2.83 -7.47 1.55
N ARG A 114 -2.49 -6.40 2.25
CA ARG A 114 -3.45 -5.37 2.67
C ARG A 114 -3.68 -4.41 1.50
N SER A 115 -4.91 -4.32 1.04
CA SER A 115 -5.31 -3.50 -0.11
C SER A 115 -6.21 -2.36 0.30
N TRP A 116 -6.35 -1.39 -0.59
CA TRP A 116 -7.13 -0.19 -0.36
C TRP A 116 -7.71 0.32 -1.67
N ALA A 117 -8.82 1.03 -1.55
CA ALA A 117 -9.45 1.73 -2.64
C ALA A 117 -9.76 3.15 -2.19
N SER A 118 -9.83 4.07 -3.16
CA SER A 118 -10.27 5.44 -2.94
C SER A 118 -11.31 5.79 -3.98
N GLY A 119 -12.29 6.58 -3.58
CA GLY A 119 -13.38 7.01 -4.44
C GLY A 119 -13.74 8.46 -4.16
N PHE A 120 -14.47 9.07 -5.09
CA PHE A 120 -15.01 10.40 -4.91
C PHE A 120 -16.33 10.33 -4.16
N CYS A 121 -16.45 11.12 -3.10
CA CYS A 121 -17.69 11.32 -2.37
C CYS A 121 -18.09 12.79 -2.47
N VAL A 122 -19.33 13.06 -2.87
CA VAL A 122 -19.88 14.41 -2.89
C VAL A 122 -20.67 14.63 -1.61
N SER A 123 -20.36 15.72 -0.88
CA SER A 123 -21.13 16.07 0.32
C SER A 123 -22.59 16.33 -0.03
N LYS A 124 -23.51 15.84 0.81
CA LYS A 124 -24.97 16.01 0.65
C LYS A 124 -25.40 17.49 0.53
N GLY A 125 -24.60 18.41 1.06
CA GLY A 125 -24.87 19.85 0.98
C GLY A 125 -24.47 20.52 -0.35
N VAL A 126 -23.79 19.81 -1.25
CA VAL A 126 -23.39 20.35 -2.55
C VAL A 126 -24.56 20.23 -3.53
N THR A 127 -25.04 21.38 -4.01
CA THR A 127 -26.22 21.47 -4.89
C THR A 127 -25.99 22.47 -6.02
N GLY A 128 -26.90 22.47 -7.00
CA GLY A 128 -26.87 23.36 -8.16
C GLY A 128 -25.59 23.20 -9.01
N ALA A 129 -25.13 24.28 -9.63
CA ALA A 129 -23.98 24.25 -10.54
C ALA A 129 -22.70 23.63 -9.94
N LYS A 130 -22.50 23.70 -8.61
CA LYS A 130 -21.35 23.05 -7.95
C LYS A 130 -21.42 21.53 -8.04
N LEU A 131 -22.62 20.97 -7.95
CA LEU A 131 -22.85 19.54 -8.10
C LEU A 131 -22.58 19.10 -9.54
N ASP A 132 -23.03 19.87 -10.51
CA ASP A 132 -22.78 19.60 -11.93
C ASP A 132 -21.27 19.57 -12.22
N TRP A 133 -20.52 20.58 -11.74
CA TRP A 133 -19.06 20.60 -11.86
C TRP A 133 -18.37 19.43 -11.16
N ALA A 134 -18.89 18.96 -10.02
CA ALA A 134 -18.35 17.77 -9.36
C ALA A 134 -18.53 16.53 -10.24
N TYR A 135 -19.67 16.37 -10.90
CA TYR A 135 -19.88 15.28 -11.86
C TYR A 135 -19.01 15.41 -13.11
N GLU A 136 -18.87 16.62 -13.68
CA GLU A 136 -17.97 16.85 -14.81
C GLU A 136 -16.53 16.47 -14.48
N PHE A 137 -16.06 16.80 -13.27
CA PHE A 137 -14.74 16.38 -12.81
C PHE A 137 -14.63 14.86 -12.69
N VAL A 138 -15.60 14.18 -12.08
CA VAL A 138 -15.60 12.71 -11.96
C VAL A 138 -15.62 12.05 -13.33
N ASN A 139 -16.44 12.55 -14.25
CA ASN A 139 -16.53 12.07 -15.63
C ASN A 139 -15.18 12.23 -16.34
N TRP A 140 -14.55 13.41 -16.25
CA TRP A 140 -13.22 13.65 -16.81
C TRP A 140 -12.17 12.71 -16.20
N PHE A 141 -12.16 12.55 -14.87
CA PHE A 141 -11.17 11.71 -14.20
C PHE A 141 -11.28 10.24 -14.64
N LEU A 142 -12.50 9.75 -14.84
CA LEU A 142 -12.77 8.38 -15.29
C LEU A 142 -12.73 8.21 -16.83
N SER A 143 -12.58 9.30 -17.58
CA SER A 143 -12.57 9.28 -19.06
C SER A 143 -11.35 8.59 -19.68
N GLY A 144 -10.28 8.39 -18.89
CA GLY A 144 -9.19 7.50 -19.25
C GLY A 144 -7.78 8.07 -19.08
N TRP A 145 -7.57 9.35 -19.38
CA TRP A 145 -6.23 9.97 -19.28
C TRP A 145 -5.68 9.89 -17.85
N ALA A 146 -6.46 10.32 -16.85
CA ALA A 146 -6.03 10.26 -15.44
C ALA A 146 -5.82 8.83 -14.96
N GLY A 147 -6.68 7.89 -15.38
CA GLY A 147 -6.54 6.46 -15.10
C GLY A 147 -5.23 5.88 -15.65
N ALA A 148 -4.88 6.19 -16.90
CA ALA A 148 -3.63 5.77 -17.53
C ALA A 148 -2.40 6.44 -16.86
N TYR A 149 -2.51 7.71 -16.50
CA TYR A 149 -1.48 8.45 -15.77
C TYR A 149 -1.16 7.77 -14.41
N LEU A 150 -2.19 7.36 -13.68
CA LEU A 150 -2.02 6.65 -12.40
C LEU A 150 -1.50 5.21 -12.59
N ASN A 151 -1.91 4.53 -13.66
CA ASN A 151 -1.47 3.16 -13.96
C ASN A 151 0.03 3.06 -14.21
N ARG A 152 0.62 4.08 -14.87
CA ARG A 152 2.08 4.23 -15.04
C ARG A 152 2.86 4.45 -13.74
N GLN A 153 2.18 4.53 -12.59
CA GLN A 153 2.78 4.61 -11.27
C GLN A 153 2.43 3.37 -10.40
N GLY A 154 1.79 2.37 -11.00
CA GLY A 154 1.39 1.13 -10.34
C GLY A 154 0.04 1.17 -9.61
N TYR A 155 -0.74 2.25 -9.74
CA TYR A 155 -2.13 2.32 -9.28
C TYR A 155 -3.11 1.74 -10.31
N TYR A 156 -4.36 1.49 -9.92
CA TYR A 156 -5.38 0.96 -10.82
C TYR A 156 -6.60 1.88 -10.88
N SER A 157 -7.02 2.24 -12.09
CA SER A 157 -8.26 2.99 -12.31
C SER A 157 -9.48 2.11 -12.05
N ALA A 158 -10.56 2.69 -11.53
CA ALA A 158 -11.85 2.01 -11.40
C ALA A 158 -12.45 1.62 -12.75
N VAL A 159 -12.16 2.39 -13.82
CA VAL A 159 -12.60 2.09 -15.18
C VAL A 159 -11.40 1.66 -16.01
N LEU A 160 -11.14 0.36 -16.02
CA LEU A 160 -9.96 -0.22 -16.67
C LEU A 160 -9.97 -0.05 -18.19
N SER A 161 -11.14 -0.10 -18.83
CA SER A 161 -11.26 0.02 -20.29
C SER A 161 -10.83 1.38 -20.81
N THR A 162 -11.22 2.47 -20.13
CA THR A 162 -10.84 3.83 -20.51
C THR A 162 -9.36 4.10 -20.24
N ALA A 163 -8.82 3.57 -19.13
CA ALA A 163 -7.38 3.61 -18.85
C ALA A 163 -6.59 2.85 -19.94
N LYS A 164 -7.01 1.64 -20.31
CA LYS A 164 -6.36 0.83 -21.35
C LYS A 164 -6.30 1.56 -22.69
N ALA A 165 -7.39 2.23 -23.08
CA ALA A 165 -7.44 3.00 -24.32
C ALA A 165 -6.45 4.18 -24.36
N ASN A 166 -5.94 4.61 -23.21
CA ASN A 166 -4.96 5.71 -23.05
C ASN A 166 -3.54 5.22 -22.69
N MET A 167 -3.29 3.91 -22.80
CA MET A 167 -1.98 3.30 -22.57
C MET A 167 -1.45 2.65 -23.84
N ALA A 168 -0.14 2.68 -24.02
CA ALA A 168 0.49 1.89 -25.06
C ALA A 168 0.38 0.39 -24.72
N PRO A 169 0.27 -0.51 -25.72
CA PRO A 169 0.11 -1.94 -25.47
C PRO A 169 1.18 -2.55 -24.56
N PHE A 170 2.45 -2.14 -24.72
CA PHE A 170 3.55 -2.64 -23.90
C PHE A 170 3.46 -2.18 -22.43
N GLU A 171 2.93 -0.98 -22.18
CA GLU A 171 2.69 -0.48 -20.81
C GLU A 171 1.59 -1.32 -20.14
N TRP A 172 0.49 -1.56 -20.86
CA TRP A 172 -0.60 -2.40 -20.35
C TRP A 172 -0.15 -3.83 -20.07
N ALA A 173 0.61 -4.42 -20.98
CA ALA A 173 1.16 -5.76 -20.85
C ALA A 173 2.03 -5.90 -19.58
N TYR A 174 2.87 -4.92 -19.30
CA TYR A 174 3.70 -4.91 -18.09
C TYR A 174 2.87 -4.68 -16.82
N TRP A 175 2.09 -3.58 -16.77
CA TRP A 175 1.40 -3.18 -15.55
C TRP A 175 0.21 -4.07 -15.20
N MET A 176 -0.59 -4.49 -16.18
CA MET A 176 -1.84 -5.20 -15.95
C MET A 176 -1.74 -6.70 -16.20
N GLU A 177 -1.00 -7.12 -17.23
CA GLU A 177 -0.87 -8.53 -17.61
C GLU A 177 0.34 -9.22 -16.97
N GLY A 178 1.20 -8.46 -16.27
CA GLY A 178 2.38 -9.00 -15.58
C GLY A 178 3.47 -9.54 -16.51
N LYS A 179 3.42 -9.20 -17.81
CA LYS A 179 4.41 -9.66 -18.79
C LYS A 179 5.74 -8.90 -18.60
N ALA A 180 6.82 -9.50 -19.10
CA ALA A 180 8.11 -8.82 -19.15
C ALA A 180 7.99 -7.52 -19.98
N ALA A 181 8.64 -6.46 -19.53
CA ALA A 181 8.64 -5.17 -20.20
C ALA A 181 9.26 -5.30 -21.60
N GLU A 182 8.46 -5.14 -22.66
CA GLU A 182 8.97 -5.18 -24.05
C GLU A 182 9.94 -4.01 -24.33
N LYS A 183 9.70 -2.88 -23.67
CA LYS A 183 10.47 -1.63 -23.76
C LYS A 183 10.68 -1.07 -22.37
N ASP A 184 11.56 -0.07 -22.26
CA ASP A 184 11.70 0.72 -21.04
C ASP A 184 10.32 1.26 -20.59
N ILE A 185 9.98 1.07 -19.32
CA ILE A 185 8.76 1.57 -18.69
C ILE A 185 9.08 2.93 -18.08
N LEU A 186 8.32 3.95 -18.46
CA LEU A 186 8.50 5.31 -17.98
C LEU A 186 7.38 5.70 -17.01
N ALA A 187 7.72 6.55 -16.05
CA ALA A 187 6.77 7.27 -15.23
C ALA A 187 6.05 8.34 -16.07
N PRO A 188 4.94 8.90 -15.58
CA PRO A 188 4.23 9.95 -16.30
C PRO A 188 5.04 11.22 -16.59
N ASP A 189 6.07 11.50 -15.79
CA ASP A 189 7.01 12.61 -16.00
C ASP A 189 8.13 12.28 -17.01
N GLY A 190 8.12 11.08 -17.59
CA GLY A 190 9.12 10.59 -18.53
C GLY A 190 10.36 9.97 -17.88
N SER A 191 10.45 9.94 -16.54
CA SER A 191 11.56 9.29 -15.86
C SER A 191 11.52 7.76 -16.03
N LEU A 192 12.69 7.13 -16.09
CA LEU A 192 12.79 5.68 -16.23
C LEU A 192 12.35 4.99 -14.93
N LEU A 193 11.38 4.08 -15.02
CA LEU A 193 10.97 3.21 -13.91
C LEU A 193 11.59 1.83 -13.99
N GLU A 194 11.53 1.20 -15.17
CA GLU A 194 12.03 -0.16 -15.40
C GLU A 194 12.65 -0.29 -16.78
N LYS A 195 13.64 -1.17 -16.89
CA LYS A 195 14.27 -1.51 -18.16
C LYS A 195 13.49 -2.58 -18.91
N ALA A 196 13.63 -2.60 -20.23
CA ALA A 196 13.19 -3.73 -21.04
C ALA A 196 13.69 -5.07 -20.45
N GLY A 197 12.82 -6.07 -20.41
CA GLY A 197 13.04 -7.37 -19.80
C GLY A 197 12.64 -7.47 -18.33
N ALA A 198 12.37 -6.36 -17.64
CA ALA A 198 11.94 -6.39 -16.24
C ALA A 198 10.57 -7.09 -16.06
N LEU A 199 10.42 -7.82 -14.96
CA LEU A 199 9.16 -8.43 -14.55
C LEU A 199 8.56 -7.63 -13.39
N ARG A 200 7.24 -7.44 -13.41
CA ARG A 200 6.54 -6.73 -12.35
C ARG A 200 6.47 -7.60 -11.09
N ASP A 201 6.96 -7.07 -9.99
CA ASP A 201 6.76 -7.66 -8.67
C ASP A 201 5.28 -7.95 -8.38
N GLY A 202 4.98 -9.15 -7.90
CA GLY A 202 3.62 -9.59 -7.59
C GLY A 202 2.80 -10.03 -8.80
N GLY A 203 3.36 -9.98 -10.02
CA GLY A 203 2.71 -10.48 -11.22
C GLY A 203 1.66 -9.54 -11.80
N SER A 204 0.64 -10.13 -12.41
CA SER A 204 -0.45 -9.44 -13.07
C SER A 204 -1.38 -8.72 -12.10
N TYR A 205 -2.28 -7.89 -12.62
CA TYR A 205 -3.36 -7.29 -11.83
C TYR A 205 -4.19 -8.37 -11.13
N ASP A 206 -4.51 -9.46 -11.82
CA ASP A 206 -5.32 -10.56 -11.28
C ASP A 206 -4.56 -11.32 -10.19
N ASP A 207 -3.25 -11.54 -10.34
CA ASP A 207 -2.42 -12.14 -9.28
C ASP A 207 -2.40 -11.26 -8.03
N ARG A 208 -2.29 -9.95 -8.19
CA ARG A 208 -2.21 -9.00 -7.08
C ARG A 208 -3.55 -8.82 -6.39
N MET A 209 -4.64 -8.63 -7.15
CA MET A 209 -5.99 -8.46 -6.60
C MET A 209 -6.59 -9.76 -6.10
N GLY A 210 -6.24 -10.90 -6.70
CA GLY A 210 -6.65 -12.23 -6.25
C GLY A 210 -6.00 -12.66 -4.94
N ASN A 211 -4.90 -12.01 -4.53
CA ASN A 211 -4.18 -12.28 -3.27
C ASN A 211 -4.37 -11.17 -2.22
N VAL A 212 -5.53 -10.49 -2.20
CA VAL A 212 -5.85 -9.54 -1.13
C VAL A 212 -6.37 -10.31 0.09
N ALA A 213 -5.70 -10.11 1.23
CA ALA A 213 -6.04 -10.76 2.50
C ALA A 213 -6.89 -9.87 3.42
N CYS A 214 -6.79 -8.55 3.26
CA CYS A 214 -7.58 -7.58 4.01
C CYS A 214 -7.72 -6.29 3.21
N TRP A 215 -8.90 -5.67 3.28
CA TRP A 215 -9.14 -4.34 2.74
C TRP A 215 -9.11 -3.31 3.87
N ASN A 216 -8.61 -2.11 3.59
CA ASN A 216 -8.78 -0.98 4.49
C ASN A 216 -10.26 -0.78 4.80
N ALA A 217 -10.59 -0.77 6.09
CA ALA A 217 -11.93 -0.61 6.63
C ALA A 217 -11.88 0.24 7.90
N VAL A 218 -13.00 0.88 8.22
CA VAL A 218 -13.19 1.52 9.53
C VAL A 218 -13.80 0.48 10.45
N MET A 219 -13.11 0.17 11.55
CA MET A 219 -13.55 -0.82 12.54
C MET A 219 -14.67 -0.26 13.42
N ASP A 220 -15.50 -1.13 13.98
CA ASP A 220 -16.49 -0.76 15.00
C ASP A 220 -15.81 -0.13 16.23
N GLU A 221 -14.63 -0.62 16.59
CA GLU A 221 -13.82 -0.16 17.71
C GLU A 221 -12.75 0.87 17.30
N ASN A 222 -12.96 1.64 16.22
CA ASN A 222 -11.96 2.54 15.66
C ASN A 222 -11.37 3.54 16.68
N ASP A 223 -12.20 4.19 17.49
CA ASP A 223 -11.71 5.18 18.47
C ASP A 223 -10.85 4.53 19.57
N TYR A 224 -11.23 3.33 19.99
CA TYR A 224 -10.44 2.52 20.91
C TYR A 224 -9.09 2.15 20.29
N MET A 225 -9.11 1.66 19.05
CA MET A 225 -7.92 1.30 18.27
C MET A 225 -6.98 2.48 18.11
N VAL A 226 -7.47 3.67 17.72
CA VAL A 226 -6.66 4.88 17.55
C VAL A 226 -5.96 5.25 18.86
N ARG A 227 -6.67 5.19 19.99
CA ARG A 227 -6.06 5.45 21.30
C ARG A 227 -4.94 4.45 21.61
N LYS A 228 -5.18 3.14 21.41
CA LYS A 228 -4.17 2.10 21.64
C LYS A 228 -2.97 2.21 20.71
N TRP A 229 -3.19 2.59 19.46
CA TRP A 229 -2.12 2.87 18.51
C TRP A 229 -1.24 4.03 18.99
N ASN A 230 -1.85 5.12 19.47
CA ASN A 230 -1.11 6.26 20.00
C ASN A 230 -0.30 5.88 21.26
N GLU A 231 -0.84 5.04 22.14
CA GLU A 231 -0.10 4.47 23.28
C GLU A 231 1.14 3.70 22.79
N PHE A 232 0.99 2.83 21.79
CA PHE A 232 2.09 2.10 21.16
C PHE A 232 3.17 3.03 20.57
N ILE A 233 2.77 4.08 19.85
CA ILE A 233 3.71 5.04 19.26
C ILE A 233 4.44 5.87 20.33
N ALA A 234 3.83 6.11 21.49
CA ALA A 234 4.47 6.83 22.59
C ALA A 234 5.37 5.95 23.48
N ALA A 235 5.22 4.62 23.45
CA ALA A 235 5.83 3.66 24.36
C ALA A 235 7.35 3.40 24.20
#